data_AF-A0A9P0L2I1-F1
#
_entry.id   AF-A0A9P0L2I1-F1
#
_cell.length_a   1.000
_cell.length_b   1.000
_cell.length_c   1.000
_cell.angle_alpha   90.00
_cell.angle_beta   90.00
_cell.angle_gamma   90.00
#
_symmetry.space_group_name_H-M   'P 1'
#
loop_
_entity.id
_entity.type
_entity.pdbx_description
1 polymer ?
#
loop_
_entity_poly.entity_id
_entity_poly.type
_entity_poly.pdbx_seq_one_letter_code
_entity_poly.pdbx_strand_id
1 'polypeptide(L)'
;MHSKVKNKVVSQQSREIIASVLEFMQKETTDGVTIPIDKVQEGVFAATGVSLSSIRRVRKEARNIKEQFHSQNQREQTSKLRWLSMVLTKGCYGERSSTTI
;
A
#
# COMPACT_ATOMS: atom_id res chain seq x y z
N MET A 1 4.29 5.99 -10.30
CA MET A 1 5.56 5.38 -9.82
C MET A 1 5.63 5.53 -8.31
N HIS A 2 5.55 4.45 -7.54
CA HIS A 2 5.65 4.49 -6.08
C HIS A 2 6.86 3.68 -5.62
N SER A 3 7.97 4.37 -5.35
CA SER A 3 9.03 3.87 -4.47
C SER A 3 9.15 4.83 -3.29
N LYS A 4 8.14 4.86 -2.41
CA LYS A 4 8.11 5.75 -1.22
C LYS A 4 8.95 5.24 -0.04
N VAL A 5 9.78 4.23 -0.26
CA VAL A 5 10.59 3.59 0.80
C VAL A 5 12.07 3.49 0.43
N LYS A 6 12.55 4.29 -0.51
CA LYS A 6 14.00 4.39 -0.74
C LYS A 6 14.59 5.38 0.27
N ASN A 7 15.56 4.93 1.06
CA ASN A 7 16.40 5.73 1.98
C ASN A 7 15.73 6.27 3.26
N LYS A 8 14.63 5.69 3.76
CA LYS A 8 14.13 6.03 5.11
C LYS A 8 14.91 5.26 6.17
N VAL A 9 15.45 5.99 7.15
CA VAL A 9 16.06 5.39 8.34
C VAL A 9 14.96 4.71 9.15
N VAL A 10 15.06 3.39 9.26
CA VAL A 10 14.17 2.57 10.07
C VAL A 10 14.55 2.74 11.53
N SER A 11 13.57 2.92 12.42
CA SER A 11 13.83 3.02 13.86
C SER A 11 14.52 1.75 14.37
N GLN A 12 15.31 1.86 15.44
CA GLN A 12 16.02 0.71 16.01
C GLN A 12 15.05 -0.41 16.41
N GLN A 13 13.95 -0.07 17.09
CA GLN A 13 12.88 -1.00 17.46
C GLN A 13 12.28 -1.74 16.25
N SER A 14 12.09 -1.03 15.14
CA SER A 14 11.56 -1.65 13.93
C SER A 14 12.57 -2.62 13.30
N ARG A 15 13.87 -2.34 13.39
CA ARG A 15 14.93 -3.25 12.92
C ARG A 15 14.98 -4.53 13.74
N GLU A 16 14.82 -4.44 15.05
CA GLU A 16 14.75 -5.60 15.94
C GLU A 16 13.56 -6.49 15.59
N ILE A 17 12.37 -5.91 15.43
CA ILE A 17 11.17 -6.66 15.01
C ILE A 17 11.40 -7.34 13.65
N ILE A 18 11.98 -6.62 12.68
CA ILE A 18 12.26 -7.20 11.35
C ILE A 18 13.25 -8.36 11.46
N ALA A 19 14.31 -8.23 12.26
CA ALA A 19 15.30 -9.28 12.46
C ALA A 19 14.66 -10.56 13.04
N SER A 20 13.83 -10.43 14.07
CA SER A 20 13.15 -11.59 14.69
C SER A 20 12.16 -12.27 13.73
N VAL A 21 11.45 -11.50 12.89
CA VAL A 21 10.59 -12.06 11.85
C VAL A 21 11.38 -12.80 10.77
N LEU A 22 12.53 -12.25 10.35
CA LEU A 22 13.39 -12.91 9.37
C LEU A 22 13.93 -14.24 9.90
N GLU A 23 14.39 -14.27 11.15
CA GLU A 23 14.85 -15.50 11.80
C GLU A 23 13.75 -16.57 11.88
N PHE A 24 12.53 -16.16 12.27
CA PHE A 24 11.37 -17.04 12.28
C PHE A 24 11.07 -17.62 10.89
N MET A 25 11.05 -16.79 9.84
CA MET A 25 10.77 -17.27 8.48
C MET A 25 11.87 -18.18 7.91
N GLN A 26 13.14 -17.93 8.23
CA GLN A 26 14.25 -18.81 7.84
C GLN A 26 14.12 -20.20 8.48
N LYS A 27 13.73 -20.24 9.76
CA LYS A 27 13.46 -21.49 10.48
C LYS A 27 12.31 -22.26 9.83
N GLU A 28 11.17 -21.62 9.62
CA GLU A 28 9.99 -22.25 9.00
C GLU A 28 10.28 -22.75 7.56
N THR A 29 11.11 -22.02 6.80
CA THR A 29 11.52 -22.43 5.45
C THR A 29 12.43 -23.67 5.49
N THR A 30 13.33 -23.75 6.47
CA THR A 30 14.21 -24.91 6.67
C THR A 30 13.41 -26.15 7.08
N ASP A 31 12.40 -25.95 7.91
CA ASP A 31 11.53 -27.02 8.41
C ASP A 31 10.45 -27.45 7.39
N GLY A 32 10.30 -26.71 6.28
CA GLY A 32 9.35 -27.01 5.20
C GLY A 32 7.88 -26.83 5.58
N VAL A 33 7.60 -26.06 6.64
CA VAL A 33 6.26 -25.95 7.23
C VAL A 33 5.45 -24.88 6.50
N THR A 34 4.26 -25.26 6.01
CA THR A 34 3.26 -24.30 5.55
C THR A 34 2.42 -23.86 6.74
N ILE A 35 2.56 -22.60 7.16
CA ILE A 35 1.79 -22.05 8.29
C ILE A 35 0.32 -21.95 7.88
N PRO A 36 -0.60 -22.66 8.55
CA PRO A 36 -2.04 -22.50 8.29
C PRO A 36 -2.49 -21.10 8.69
N ILE A 37 -3.42 -20.52 7.91
CA ILE A 37 -3.88 -19.12 8.06
C ILE A 37 -4.34 -18.81 9.50
N ASP A 38 -4.95 -19.78 10.17
CA ASP A 38 -5.48 -19.64 11.52
C ASP A 38 -4.38 -19.45 12.57
N LYS A 39 -3.17 -19.95 12.30
CA LYS A 39 -1.99 -19.84 13.18
C LYS A 39 -1.09 -18.65 12.86
N VAL A 40 -1.40 -17.87 11.84
CA VAL A 40 -0.58 -16.70 11.45
C VAL A 40 -0.46 -15.70 12.59
N GLN A 41 -1.51 -15.51 13.40
CA GLN A 41 -1.44 -14.60 14.54
C GLN A 41 -0.49 -15.09 15.64
N GLU A 42 -0.48 -16.39 15.89
CA GLU A 42 0.42 -17.03 16.85
C GLU A 42 1.86 -16.99 16.35
N GLY A 43 2.09 -17.21 15.04
CA GLY A 43 3.40 -17.07 14.41
C GLY A 43 3.94 -15.64 14.48
N VAL A 44 3.09 -14.63 14.21
CA VAL A 44 3.50 -13.23 14.36
C VAL A 44 3.80 -12.89 15.82
N PHE A 45 3.02 -13.41 16.78
CA PHE A 45 3.32 -13.28 18.20
C PHE A 45 4.69 -13.90 18.54
N ALA A 46 4.93 -15.14 18.12
CA ALA A 46 6.19 -15.83 18.37
C ALA A 46 7.39 -15.12 17.74
N ALA A 47 7.20 -14.58 16.53
CA ALA A 47 8.24 -13.91 15.77
C ALA A 47 8.56 -12.49 16.26
N THR A 48 7.60 -11.79 16.89
CA THR A 48 7.76 -10.36 17.24
C THR A 48 7.72 -10.09 18.74
N GLY A 49 7.22 -11.03 19.54
CA GLY A 49 6.96 -10.84 20.97
C GLY A 49 5.81 -9.85 21.27
N VAL A 50 5.13 -9.33 20.25
CA VAL A 50 4.06 -8.34 20.41
C VAL A 50 2.75 -9.03 20.76
N SER A 51 2.02 -8.50 21.75
CA SER A 51 0.77 -9.10 22.22
C SER A 51 -0.27 -9.32 21.10
N LEU A 52 -1.05 -10.41 21.24
CA LEU A 52 -2.12 -10.74 20.30
C LEU A 52 -3.16 -9.62 20.15
N SER A 53 -3.43 -8.87 21.21
CA SER A 53 -4.33 -7.70 21.17
C SER A 53 -3.77 -6.59 20.29
N SER A 54 -2.47 -6.30 20.37
CA SER A 54 -1.78 -5.34 19.50
C SER A 54 -1.77 -5.83 18.05
N ILE A 55 -1.49 -7.11 17.81
CA ILE A 55 -1.55 -7.70 16.47
C ILE A 55 -2.96 -7.55 15.86
N ARG A 56 -4.02 -7.78 16.64
CA ARG A 56 -5.42 -7.58 16.18
C ARG A 56 -5.71 -6.12 15.83
N ARG A 57 -5.20 -5.16 16.62
CA ARG A 57 -5.34 -3.73 16.33
C ARG A 57 -4.62 -3.34 15.04
N VAL A 58 -3.36 -3.75 14.90
CA VAL A 58 -2.56 -3.53 13.68
C VAL A 58 -3.23 -4.13 12.46
N ARG A 59 -3.80 -5.35 12.56
CA ARG A 59 -4.56 -5.97 11.46
C ARG A 59 -5.75 -5.12 11.03
N LYS A 60 -6.50 -4.56 11.99
CA LYS A 60 -7.64 -3.68 11.73
C LYS A 60 -7.19 -2.37 11.07
N GLU A 61 -6.13 -1.75 11.60
CA GLU A 61 -5.54 -0.54 11.04
C GLU A 61 -5.01 -0.75 9.62
N ALA A 62 -4.33 -1.88 9.36
CA ALA A 62 -3.82 -2.24 8.04
C ALA A 62 -4.94 -2.36 6.98
N ARG A 63 -6.11 -2.87 7.36
CA ARG A 63 -7.29 -2.90 6.47
C ARG A 63 -7.74 -1.48 6.11
N ASN A 64 -7.86 -0.61 7.10
CA ASN A 64 -8.28 0.78 6.88
C ASN A 64 -7.28 1.54 6.00
N ILE A 65 -5.97 1.31 6.19
CA ILE A 65 -4.92 1.90 5.36
C ILE A 65 -5.08 1.47 3.90
N LYS A 66 -5.30 0.17 3.63
CA LYS A 66 -5.51 -0.33 2.26
C LYS A 66 -6.74 0.31 1.59
N GLU A 67 -7.84 0.43 2.33
CA GLU A 67 -9.09 1.04 1.84
C GLU A 67 -8.92 2.54 1.54
N GLN A 68 -8.18 3.27 2.38
CA GLN A 68 -7.83 4.68 2.15
C GLN A 68 -6.96 4.86 0.89
N PHE A 69 -5.96 3.99 0.69
CA PHE A 69 -5.13 4.03 -0.52
C PHE A 69 -5.94 3.78 -1.80
N HIS A 70 -6.89 2.84 -1.79
CA HIS A 70 -7.77 2.60 -2.94
C HIS A 70 -8.66 3.81 -3.26
N SER A 71 -9.20 4.44 -2.22
CA SER A 71 -10.06 5.63 -2.36
C SER A 71 -9.28 6.84 -2.89
N GLN A 72 -8.04 7.04 -2.44
CA GLN A 72 -7.18 8.13 -2.92
C GLN A 72 -6.75 7.92 -4.38
N ASN A 73 -6.37 6.69 -4.75
CA ASN A 73 -5.97 6.38 -6.12
C ASN A 73 -7.13 6.59 -7.11
N GLN A 74 -8.37 6.22 -6.74
CA GLN A 74 -9.54 6.49 -7.57
C GLN A 74 -9.81 7.98 -7.74
N ARG A 75 -9.72 8.78 -6.66
CA ARG A 75 -9.92 10.25 -6.75
C ARG A 75 -8.88 10.92 -7.63
N GLU A 76 -7.64 10.46 -7.61
CA GLU A 76 -6.58 11.01 -8.45
C GLU A 76 -6.80 10.68 -9.93
N GLN A 77 -7.22 9.44 -10.24
CA GLN A 77 -7.60 9.01 -11.58
C GLN A 77 -8.80 9.80 -12.12
N THR A 78 -9.87 9.93 -11.33
CA THR A 78 -11.06 10.70 -11.74
C THR A 78 -10.77 12.18 -11.92
N SER A 79 -9.88 12.75 -11.10
CA SER A 79 -9.47 14.16 -11.22
C SER A 79 -8.63 14.38 -12.49
N LYS A 80 -7.72 13.46 -12.83
CA LYS A 80 -6.97 13.50 -14.09
C LYS A 80 -7.88 13.38 -15.30
N LEU A 81 -8.84 12.43 -15.28
CA LEU A 81 -9.81 12.28 -16.36
C LEU A 81 -10.71 13.51 -16.51
N ARG A 82 -11.16 14.10 -15.40
CA ARG A 82 -11.95 15.33 -15.40
C ARG A 82 -11.15 16.52 -15.94
N TRP A 83 -9.87 16.64 -15.54
CA TRP A 83 -8.97 17.67 -16.06
C TRP A 83 -8.72 17.49 -17.56
N LEU A 84 -8.41 16.26 -18.01
CA LEU A 84 -8.22 15.92 -19.43
C LEU A 84 -9.48 16.23 -20.25
N SER A 85 -10.66 15.85 -19.75
CA SER A 85 -11.94 16.20 -20.40
C SER A 85 -12.10 17.72 -20.50
N MET A 86 -11.82 18.48 -19.44
CA MET A 86 -11.95 19.94 -19.46
C MET A 86 -10.96 20.62 -20.43
N VAL A 87 -9.76 20.07 -20.58
CA VAL A 87 -8.74 20.53 -21.55
C VAL A 87 -9.16 20.21 -22.98
N LEU A 88 -9.64 18.99 -23.24
CA LEU A 88 -10.10 18.57 -24.57
C LEU A 88 -11.34 19.34 -25.02
N THR A 89 -12.30 19.62 -24.11
CA THR A 89 -13.50 20.41 -24.45
C THR A 89 -13.18 21.88 -24.73
N LYS A 90 -12.17 22.46 -24.05
CA LYS A 90 -11.72 23.84 -24.30
C LYS A 90 -10.83 23.99 -25.55
N GLY A 91 -10.28 22.90 -26.08
CA GLY A 91 -9.55 22.87 -27.35
C GLY A 91 -10.44 22.84 -28.61
N CYS A 92 -11.77 22.70 -28.46
CA CYS A 92 -12.71 22.53 -29.59
C CYS A 92 -13.60 23.75 -29.86
N TYR A 93 -13.20 24.96 -29.44
CA TYR A 93 -13.83 26.22 -29.85
C TYR A 93 -12.80 27.09 -30.57
N GLY A 94 -12.46 26.73 -31.81
CA GLY A 94 -11.41 27.46 -32.51
C GLY A 94 -11.26 27.26 -34.01
N GLU A 95 -12.20 26.64 -34.73
CA GLU A 95 -12.15 26.64 -36.21
C GLU A 95 -13.57 26.72 -36.79
N ARG A 96 -14.11 27.94 -36.83
CA ARG A 96 -15.16 28.27 -37.80
C ARG A 96 -15.01 29.72 -38.21
N SER A 97 -14.90 29.91 -39.53
CA SER A 97 -14.96 31.17 -40.29
C SER A 97 -13.61 31.78 -40.64
N SER A 98 -13.15 31.59 -41.88
CA SER A 98 -13.46 32.56 -42.95
C SER A 98 -12.80 32.13 -44.27
N THR A 99 -13.58 31.56 -45.19
CA THR A 99 -13.24 31.48 -46.61
C THR A 99 -14.05 32.56 -47.28
N THR A 100 -13.42 33.68 -47.62
CA THR A 100 -14.00 34.70 -48.51
C THR A 100 -13.08 34.79 -49.73
N ILE A 101 -13.74 34.71 -50.90
CA ILE A 101 -13.21 34.76 -52.26
C ILE A 101 -12.66 36.15 -52.56
#